data_AF-A0A382DG34-F1
#
_entry.id   AF-A0A382DG34-F1
#
_cell.length_a   1.000
_cell.length_b   1.000
_cell.length_c   1.000
_cell.angle_alpha   90.00
_cell.angle_beta   90.00
_cell.angle_gamma   90.00
#
_symmetry.space_group_name_H-M   'P 1'
#
loop_
_entity.id
_entity.type
_entity.pdbx_description
1 polymer ?
#
loop_
_entity_poly.entity_id
_entity_poly.type
_entity_poly.pdbx_seq_one_letter_code
_entity_poly.pdbx_strand_id
1 'polypeptide(L)'
;AIRQAQIAINELDELVVVGFRGNEVTRVKEMIEVLHVIEGETDEIQIKLRAELYKIEKDLPPVDVMFIYKIIEWTGDLADDAQSTGNRLQLMLAK
;
A
#
# COMPACT_ATOMS: atom_id res chain seq x y z
N ALA A 1 -3.76 -0.68 2.36
CA ALA A 1 -2.61 0.23 2.24
C ALA A 1 -2.97 1.70 2.51
N ILE A 2 -3.76 2.37 1.67
CA ILE A 2 -4.01 3.83 1.73
C ILE A 2 -4.48 4.35 3.10
N ARG A 3 -5.50 3.70 3.70
CA ARG A 3 -5.97 4.10 5.05
C ARG A 3 -4.88 3.99 6.11
N GLN A 4 -4.01 2.99 6.02
CA GLN A 4 -2.91 2.82 6.96
C GLN A 4 -1.82 3.87 6.74
N ALA A 5 -1.47 4.18 5.47
CA ALA A 5 -0.57 5.29 5.18
C ALA A 5 -1.10 6.63 5.71
N GLN A 6 -2.41 6.89 5.58
CA GLN A 6 -3.02 8.10 6.12
C GLN A 6 -2.94 8.18 7.65
N ILE A 7 -3.18 7.06 8.35
CA ILE A 7 -3.07 7.02 9.82
C ILE A 7 -1.61 7.22 10.23
N ALA A 8 -0.66 6.60 9.52
CA ALA A 8 0.77 6.75 9.79
C ALA A 8 1.29 8.19 9.57
N ILE A 9 0.76 8.90 8.57
CA ILE A 9 1.04 10.34 8.39
C ILE A 9 0.48 11.15 9.56
N ASN A 10 -0.75 10.87 10.01
CA ASN A 10 -1.36 11.64 11.09
C ASN A 10 -0.62 11.45 12.43
N GLU A 11 -0.11 10.25 12.71
CA GLU A 11 0.71 10.02 13.91
C GLU A 11 2.12 10.63 13.80
N LEU A 12 2.63 10.88 12.57
CA LEU A 12 3.88 11.61 12.40
C LEU A 12 3.78 13.04 12.96
N ASP A 13 2.65 13.73 12.77
CA ASP A 13 2.42 15.06 13.35
C ASP A 13 2.51 15.02 14.89
N GLU A 14 1.95 13.99 15.51
CA GLU A 14 2.04 13.78 16.97
C GLU A 14 3.49 13.47 17.40
N LEU A 15 4.23 12.66 16.62
CA LEU A 15 5.64 12.33 16.86
C LEU A 15 6.58 13.54 16.81
N VAL A 16 6.36 14.46 15.86
CA VAL A 16 7.15 15.69 15.74
C VAL A 16 6.95 16.57 16.97
N VAL A 17 5.71 16.64 17.48
CA VAL A 17 5.37 17.42 18.68
C VAL A 17 6.06 16.86 19.93
N VAL A 18 6.20 15.54 20.07
CA VAL A 18 6.87 14.90 21.23
C VAL A 18 8.37 14.68 21.04
N GLY A 19 8.94 15.10 19.91
CA GLY A 19 10.37 15.03 19.63
C GLY A 19 10.91 13.60 19.44
N PHE A 20 10.12 12.73 18.79
CA PHE A 20 10.52 11.36 18.41
C PHE A 20 10.98 10.47 19.57
N ARG A 21 10.32 10.58 20.72
CA ARG A 21 10.63 9.77 21.92
C ARG A 21 9.38 9.14 22.53
N GLY A 22 9.53 7.93 23.06
CA GLY A 22 8.47 7.25 23.83
C GLY A 22 7.56 6.37 22.97
N ASN A 23 6.32 6.18 23.44
CA ASN A 23 5.37 5.18 22.92
C ASN A 23 4.95 5.40 21.45
N GLU A 24 5.00 6.63 20.96
CA GLU A 24 4.58 6.94 19.58
C GLU A 24 5.50 6.30 18.52
N VAL A 25 6.78 6.07 18.84
CA VAL A 25 7.71 5.35 17.94
C VAL A 25 7.29 3.89 17.77
N THR A 26 6.80 3.26 18.84
CA THR A 26 6.29 1.88 18.80
C THR A 26 5.05 1.79 17.92
N ARG A 27 4.15 2.78 18.05
CA ARG A 27 2.90 2.84 17.31
C ARG A 27 3.11 3.00 15.80
N VAL A 28 4.04 3.85 15.38
CA VAL A 28 4.41 3.95 13.96
C VAL A 28 5.08 2.68 13.42
N LYS A 29 5.91 2.00 14.23
CA LYS A 29 6.47 0.69 13.83
C LYS A 29 5.38 -0.36 13.62
N GLU A 30 4.38 -0.42 14.50
CA GLU A 30 3.23 -1.32 14.34
C GLU A 30 2.44 -1.01 13.07
N MET A 31 2.21 0.27 12.75
CA MET A 31 1.53 0.64 11.52
C MET A 31 2.30 0.26 10.25
N ILE A 32 3.63 0.39 10.25
CA ILE A 32 4.47 -0.04 9.13
C ILE A 32 4.36 -1.56 8.93
N GLU A 33 4.38 -2.33 10.01
CA GLU A 33 4.24 -3.78 9.94
C GLU A 33 2.88 -4.20 9.38
N VAL A 34 1.81 -3.55 9.83
CA VAL A 34 0.46 -3.76 9.27
C VAL A 34 0.41 -3.40 7.78
N LEU A 35 1.14 -2.37 7.36
CA LEU A 35 1.20 -1.95 5.96
C LEU A 35 1.90 -3.01 5.09
N HIS A 36 2.97 -3.64 5.58
CA HIS A 36 3.63 -4.78 4.92
C HIS A 36 2.73 -6.02 4.80
N VAL A 37 1.95 -6.35 5.83
CA VAL A 37 0.99 -7.46 5.74
C VAL A 37 -0.04 -7.19 4.64
N ILE A 38 -0.58 -5.97 4.59
CA ILE A 38 -1.58 -5.60 3.58
C ILE A 38 -0.97 -5.55 2.17
N GLU A 39 0.28 -5.14 2.01
CA GLU A 39 1.02 -5.19 0.74
C GLU A 39 1.03 -6.63 0.20
N GLY A 40 1.50 -7.60 0.99
CA GLY A 40 1.57 -9.00 0.57
C GLY A 40 0.21 -9.57 0.18
N GLU A 41 -0.85 -9.24 0.92
CA GLU A 41 -2.23 -9.61 0.56
C GLU A 41 -2.68 -8.97 -0.76
N THR A 42 -2.30 -7.70 -1.00
CA THR A 42 -2.69 -6.96 -2.20
C THR A 42 -1.99 -7.53 -3.44
N ASP A 43 -0.71 -7.88 -3.34
CA ASP A 43 0.05 -8.54 -4.41
C ASP A 43 -0.57 -9.88 -4.81
N GLU A 44 -0.93 -10.71 -3.82
CA GLU A 44 -1.61 -11.97 -4.09
C GLU A 44 -2.96 -11.77 -4.80
N ILE A 45 -3.73 -10.77 -4.38
CA ILE A 45 -5.02 -10.44 -5.02
C ILE A 45 -4.78 -9.97 -6.45
N GLN A 46 -3.77 -9.15 -6.71
CA GLN A 46 -3.45 -8.66 -8.05
C GLN A 46 -3.08 -9.81 -9.00
N ILE A 47 -2.29 -10.78 -8.53
CA ILE A 47 -1.95 -12.00 -9.29
C ILE A 47 -3.22 -12.81 -9.59
N LYS A 48 -4.07 -13.04 -8.59
CA LYS A 48 -5.33 -13.78 -8.75
C LYS A 48 -6.25 -13.08 -9.77
N LEU A 49 -6.42 -11.75 -9.68
CA LEU A 49 -7.24 -10.98 -10.62
C LEU A 49 -6.73 -11.07 -12.06
N ARG A 50 -5.41 -10.94 -12.28
CA ARG A 50 -4.82 -11.07 -13.61
C ARG A 50 -5.00 -12.48 -14.17
N ALA A 51 -4.88 -13.51 -13.33
CA ALA A 51 -5.10 -14.90 -13.72
C ALA A 51 -6.56 -15.19 -14.08
N GLU A 52 -7.54 -14.63 -13.34
CA GLU A 52 -8.96 -14.74 -13.68
C GLU A 52 -9.29 -13.99 -14.97
N LEU A 53 -8.74 -12.79 -15.17
CA LEU A 53 -8.92 -12.04 -16.42
C LEU A 53 -8.38 -12.82 -17.63
N TYR A 54 -7.20 -13.42 -17.50
CA TYR A 54 -6.59 -14.23 -18.55
C TYR A 54 -7.46 -15.44 -18.97
N LYS A 55 -8.24 -16.01 -18.06
CA LYS A 55 -9.15 -17.12 -18.40
C LYS A 55 -10.31 -16.69 -19.29
N ILE A 56 -10.76 -15.43 -19.16
CA ILE A 56 -11.94 -14.90 -19.85
C ILE A 56 -11.61 -13.91 -20.97
N GLU A 57 -10.34 -13.51 -21.13
CA GLU A 57 -9.94 -12.44 -22.05
C GLU A 57 -10.30 -12.72 -23.52
N LYS A 58 -10.42 -14.00 -23.90
CA LYS A 58 -10.80 -14.42 -25.25
C LYS A 58 -12.26 -14.16 -25.59
N ASP A 59 -13.10 -14.04 -24.57
CA ASP A 59 -14.54 -13.82 -24.69
C ASP A 59 -14.91 -12.33 -24.59
N LEU A 60 -13.92 -11.45 -24.43
CA LEU A 60 -14.10 -10.01 -24.23
C LEU A 60 -13.54 -9.20 -25.41
N PRO A 61 -14.06 -7.99 -25.66
CA PRO A 61 -13.46 -7.07 -26.62
C PRO A 61 -12.01 -6.74 -26.23
N PRO A 62 -11.05 -6.76 -27.18
CA PRO A 62 -9.63 -6.64 -26.86
C PRO A 62 -9.27 -5.28 -26.24
N VAL A 63 -9.98 -4.21 -26.61
CA VAL A 63 -9.78 -2.88 -26.01
C VAL A 63 -10.21 -2.89 -24.54
N ASP A 64 -11.31 -3.53 -24.20
CA ASP A 64 -11.84 -3.61 -22.84
C ASP A 64 -10.89 -4.42 -21.94
N VAL A 65 -10.37 -5.55 -22.44
CA VAL A 65 -9.34 -6.35 -21.75
C VAL A 65 -8.14 -5.49 -21.37
N MET A 66 -7.63 -4.68 -22.31
CA MET A 66 -6.49 -3.79 -22.05
C MET A 66 -6.81 -2.73 -20.98
N PHE A 67 -8.03 -2.18 -20.97
CA PHE A 67 -8.45 -1.24 -19.93
C PHE A 67 -8.60 -1.90 -18.57
N ILE A 68 -9.10 -3.14 -18.49
CA ILE A 68 -9.21 -3.86 -17.23
C ILE A 68 -7.82 -4.16 -16.66
N TYR A 69 -6.86 -4.61 -17.49
CA TYR A 69 -5.47 -4.77 -17.05
C TYR A 69 -4.88 -3.47 -16.49
N LYS A 70 -5.13 -2.33 -17.15
CA LYS A 70 -4.69 -1.02 -16.66
C LYS A 70 -5.34 -0.62 -15.33
N ILE A 71 -6.62 -0.91 -15.13
CA ILE A 71 -7.29 -0.63 -13.85
C ILE A 71 -6.66 -1.45 -12.73
N ILE A 72 -6.36 -2.72 -12.97
CA ILE A 72 -5.66 -3.59 -12.02
C ILE A 72 -4.25 -3.08 -11.71
N GLU A 73 -3.54 -2.55 -12.72
CA GLU A 73 -2.23 -1.92 -12.56
C GLU A 73 -2.31 -0.64 -11.71
N TRP A 74 -3.15 0.33 -12.07
CA TRP A 74 -3.30 1.58 -11.33
C TRP A 74 -3.73 1.39 -9.88
N THR A 75 -4.50 0.34 -9.61
CA THR A 75 -4.89 -0.01 -8.23
C THR A 75 -3.67 -0.51 -7.43
N GLY A 76 -2.76 -1.24 -8.07
CA GLY A 76 -1.48 -1.65 -7.47
C GLY A 76 -0.56 -0.47 -7.25
N ASP A 77 -0.37 0.39 -8.26
CA ASP A 77 0.48 1.58 -8.15
C ASP A 77 0.06 2.48 -6.97
N LEU A 78 -1.26 2.62 -6.75
CA LEU A 78 -1.80 3.37 -5.62
C LEU A 78 -1.48 2.73 -4.25
N ALA A 79 -1.35 1.40 -4.19
CA ALA A 79 -0.91 0.69 -2.98
C ALA A 79 0.61 0.89 -2.75
N ASP A 80 1.41 0.85 -3.82
CA ASP A 80 2.85 1.08 -3.77
C ASP A 80 3.20 2.48 -3.26
N ASP A 81 2.46 3.51 -3.69
CA ASP A 81 2.64 4.89 -3.22
C ASP A 81 2.41 5.01 -1.70
N ALA A 82 1.41 4.28 -1.18
CA ALA A 82 1.13 4.22 0.24
C ALA A 82 2.26 3.53 1.02
N GLN A 83 2.86 2.47 0.46
CA GLN A 83 4.00 1.76 1.04
C GLN A 83 5.28 2.60 1.03
N SER A 84 5.57 3.26 -0.10
CA SER A 84 6.69 4.20 -0.24
C SER A 84 6.65 5.29 0.83
N THR A 85 5.44 5.78 1.15
CA THR A 85 5.24 6.73 2.25
C THR A 85 5.57 6.12 3.61
N GLY A 86 5.11 4.90 3.90
CA GLY A 86 5.47 4.17 5.12
C GLY A 86 6.98 3.93 5.29
N ASN A 87 7.67 3.53 4.21
CA ASN A 87 9.12 3.32 4.20
C ASN A 87 9.89 4.61 4.53
N ARG A 88 9.42 5.76 4.04
CA ARG A 88 10.01 7.07 4.39
C ARG A 88 9.83 7.41 5.87
N LEU A 89 8.68 7.09 6.46
CA LEU A 89 8.44 7.26 7.91
C LEU A 89 9.41 6.39 8.72
N GLN A 90 9.64 5.15 8.31
CA GLN A 90 10.60 4.25 8.95
C GLN A 90 12.02 4.82 8.94
N LEU A 91 12.46 5.38 7.80
CA LEU A 91 13.78 6.01 7.67
C LEU A 91 13.94 7.26 8.54
N MET A 92 12.86 8.02 8.75
CA MET A 92 12.88 9.18 9.65
C MET A 92 13.01 8.76 11.12
N LEU A 93 12.38 7.64 11.52
CA LEU A 93 12.48 7.09 12.88
C LEU A 93 13.83 6.44 13.20
N ALA A 94 14.59 6.06 12.17
CA ALA A 94 15.90 5.44 12.33
C ALA A 94 17.04 6.46 12.55
N LYS A 95 16.73 7.77 12.55
CA LYS A 95 17.66 8.87 12.83
C LYS A 95 17.46 9.43 14.23
#